data_AF-A0ABD1C2K2-F1
#
_entry.id   AF-A0ABD1C2K2-F1
#
_cell.length_a   1.000
_cell.length_b   1.000
_cell.length_c   1.000
_cell.angle_alpha   90.00
_cell.angle_beta   90.00
_cell.angle_gamma   90.00
#
_symmetry.space_group_name_H-M   'P 1'
#
loop_
_entity.id
_entity.type
_entity.pdbx_description
1 polymer ?
#
loop_
_entity_poly.entity_id
_entity_poly.type
_entity_poly.pdbx_seq_one_letter_code
_entity_poly.pdbx_strand_id
1 'polypeptide(L)'
;MKFMKLGSRPDTFYTSEDSRCVSSEVSSDFTIQVSGSKYLLHKFPLLSKCLRLQRMCSESPESIIQLPEFPGGVEAFELCAKFCYGITITISAYNMVAARCAVEYLQMAEEVEKGNLVYKLEIFLNSCILNGWRDSIVTLQTTKAFPLWSEDLAITSRCIEAIASKVLSHPSKVSLSHSHSRRVRDDDMSSNRAGASSRGWWAEDIAELGIDLYWRTMIASKSGGKVPASVISDALRVYASKWLPTLKRNRKLVGKKADSDSDSDTDSSSKHRLLLESIISLLPAEKGAVSCSFLLKLLKATNI
;
A
#
# COMPACT_ATOMS: atom_id res chain seq x y z
N MET A 1 -11.34 -6.75 -5.24
CA MET A 1 -10.57 -5.51 -5.48
C MET A 1 -10.90 -5.02 -6.86
N LYS A 2 -11.07 -3.71 -7.01
CA LYS A 2 -11.39 -3.12 -8.31
C LYS A 2 -10.10 -2.97 -9.14
N PHE A 3 -10.24 -3.06 -10.46
CA PHE A 3 -9.14 -2.82 -11.38
C PHE A 3 -9.63 -1.96 -12.55
N MET A 4 -8.72 -1.19 -13.13
CA MET A 4 -8.92 -0.44 -14.36
C MET A 4 -8.07 -1.05 -15.46
N LYS A 5 -8.68 -1.35 -16.60
CA LYS A 5 -7.97 -1.76 -17.82
C LYS A 5 -7.90 -0.58 -18.78
N LEU A 6 -6.72 -0.31 -19.34
CA LEU A 6 -6.48 0.73 -20.33
C LEU A 6 -5.79 0.11 -21.54
N GLY A 7 -6.08 0.60 -22.75
CA GLY A 7 -5.55 0.05 -23.99
C GLY A 7 -6.44 -1.05 -24.58
N SER A 8 -6.13 -1.44 -25.81
CA SER A 8 -6.91 -2.43 -26.57
C SER A 8 -6.04 -3.44 -27.31
N ARG A 9 -4.73 -3.17 -27.45
CA ARG A 9 -3.80 -4.06 -28.15
C ARG A 9 -3.31 -5.18 -27.21
N PRO A 10 -3.01 -6.37 -27.75
CA PRO A 10 -2.40 -7.45 -26.98
C PRO A 10 -0.97 -7.07 -26.57
N ASP A 11 -0.41 -7.83 -25.62
CA ASP A 11 0.97 -7.64 -25.20
C ASP A 11 1.94 -8.15 -26.27
N THR A 12 2.73 -7.26 -26.83
CA THR A 12 3.73 -7.54 -27.86
C THR A 12 5.16 -7.38 -27.35
N PHE A 13 5.36 -7.17 -26.04
CA PHE A 13 6.69 -7.13 -25.44
C PHE A 13 7.29 -8.53 -25.34
N TYR A 14 8.53 -8.69 -25.76
CA TYR A 14 9.30 -9.92 -25.66
C TYR A 14 10.74 -9.63 -25.26
N THR A 15 11.46 -10.66 -24.81
CA THR A 15 12.87 -10.54 -24.43
C THR A 15 13.73 -11.26 -25.46
N SER A 16 14.77 -10.57 -25.95
CA SER A 16 15.74 -11.09 -26.93
C SER A 16 17.14 -10.69 -26.50
N GLU A 17 18.04 -11.66 -26.34
CA GLU A 17 19.47 -11.42 -26.05
C GLU A 17 19.71 -10.34 -24.99
N ASP A 18 19.06 -10.49 -23.83
CA ASP A 18 19.18 -9.58 -22.67
C ASP A 18 18.57 -8.17 -22.86
N SER A 19 17.84 -7.96 -23.96
CA SER A 19 17.09 -6.72 -24.22
C SER A 19 15.59 -6.99 -24.25
N ARG A 20 14.82 -6.04 -23.71
CA ARG A 20 13.36 -6.04 -23.73
C ARG A 20 12.87 -5.26 -24.96
N CYS A 21 12.18 -5.93 -25.87
CA CYS A 21 11.80 -5.42 -27.20
C CYS A 21 10.29 -5.42 -27.39
N VAL A 22 9.81 -4.70 -28.41
CA VAL A 22 8.41 -4.68 -28.84
C VAL A 22 8.30 -5.24 -30.25
N SER A 23 7.41 -6.21 -30.48
CA SER A 23 7.18 -6.77 -31.81
C SER A 23 6.58 -5.72 -32.72
N SER A 24 7.26 -5.43 -33.82
CA SER A 24 6.94 -4.34 -34.76
C SER A 24 7.47 -4.67 -36.14
N GLU A 25 6.83 -4.16 -37.19
CA GLU A 25 7.29 -4.28 -38.58
C GLU A 25 8.47 -3.33 -38.90
N VAL A 26 8.70 -2.34 -38.03
CA VAL A 26 9.80 -1.38 -38.14
C VAL A 26 10.89 -1.66 -37.11
N SER A 27 12.13 -1.31 -37.45
CA SER A 27 13.27 -1.40 -36.54
C SER A 27 13.14 -0.42 -35.37
N SER A 28 13.60 -0.83 -34.19
CA SER A 28 13.69 0.04 -33.02
C SER A 28 14.64 1.21 -33.26
N ASP A 29 14.18 2.44 -33.02
CA ASP A 29 14.95 3.68 -33.13
C ASP A 29 15.21 4.35 -31.77
N PHE A 30 14.87 3.67 -30.66
CA PHE A 30 15.00 4.22 -29.31
C PHE A 30 15.53 3.20 -28.32
N THR A 31 16.64 3.52 -27.66
CA THR A 31 17.22 2.67 -26.61
C THR A 31 17.14 3.37 -25.26
N ILE A 32 16.49 2.71 -24.30
CA ILE A 32 16.38 3.20 -22.92
C ILE A 32 16.92 2.13 -21.97
N GLN A 33 17.73 2.52 -21.00
CA GLN A 33 18.20 1.64 -19.94
C GLN A 33 17.54 2.03 -18.62
N VAL A 34 16.84 1.08 -17.99
CA VAL A 34 16.08 1.30 -16.75
C VAL A 34 16.59 0.34 -15.70
N SER A 35 17.20 0.87 -14.63
CA SER A 35 17.75 0.07 -13.53
C SER A 35 18.60 -1.12 -14.00
N GLY A 36 19.41 -0.92 -15.04
CA GLY A 36 20.27 -1.94 -15.65
C GLY A 36 19.65 -2.66 -16.85
N SER A 37 18.33 -2.79 -16.92
CA SER A 37 17.62 -3.47 -18.02
C SER A 37 17.54 -2.62 -19.29
N LYS A 38 17.92 -3.20 -20.42
CA LYS A 38 17.92 -2.51 -21.72
C LYS A 38 16.58 -2.71 -22.45
N TYR A 39 16.01 -1.62 -22.93
CA TYR A 39 14.78 -1.60 -23.73
C TYR A 39 15.06 -1.08 -25.14
N LEU A 40 14.64 -1.84 -26.14
CA LEU A 40 14.65 -1.47 -27.56
C LEU A 40 13.23 -1.12 -27.99
N LEU A 41 12.96 0.18 -28.12
CA LEU A 41 11.65 0.78 -28.30
C LEU A 41 11.64 1.67 -29.54
N HIS A 42 10.55 2.42 -29.68
CA HIS A 42 10.30 3.33 -30.79
C HIS A 42 10.08 4.75 -30.25
N LYS A 43 10.69 5.77 -30.86
CA LYS A 43 10.60 7.16 -30.42
C LYS A 43 9.16 7.65 -30.44
N PHE A 44 8.45 7.48 -31.55
CA PHE A 44 7.12 8.07 -31.73
C PHE A 44 6.08 7.70 -30.64
N PRO A 45 5.85 6.42 -30.29
CA PRO A 45 4.88 6.08 -29.23
C PRO A 45 5.23 6.65 -27.87
N LEU A 46 6.51 6.74 -27.53
CA LEU A 46 6.97 7.21 -26.22
C LEU A 46 7.00 8.73 -26.15
N LEU A 47 7.62 9.39 -27.12
CA LEU A 47 7.83 10.84 -27.11
C LEU A 47 6.52 11.63 -27.29
N SER A 48 5.50 11.04 -27.90
CA SER A 48 4.16 11.64 -28.01
C SER A 48 3.41 11.72 -26.68
N LYS A 49 3.86 11.00 -25.64
CA LYS A 49 3.17 10.89 -24.34
C LYS A 49 4.05 11.20 -23.13
N CYS A 50 5.38 11.14 -23.27
CA CYS A 50 6.33 11.30 -22.17
C CYS A 50 7.19 12.55 -22.37
N LEU A 51 6.81 13.66 -21.76
CA LEU A 51 7.51 14.94 -21.91
C LEU A 51 8.97 14.89 -21.43
N ARG A 52 9.25 14.14 -20.36
CA ARG A 52 10.63 13.99 -19.87
C ARG A 52 11.52 13.30 -20.90
N LEU A 53 11.02 12.22 -21.53
CA LEU A 53 11.77 11.52 -22.57
C LEU A 53 11.95 12.39 -23.82
N GLN A 54 10.95 13.23 -24.15
CA GLN A 54 11.05 14.17 -25.25
C GLN A 54 12.20 15.15 -25.04
N ARG A 55 12.31 15.76 -23.85
CA ARG A 55 13.40 16.69 -23.51
C ARG A 55 14.76 16.00 -23.55
N MET A 56 14.89 14.83 -22.91
CA MET A 56 16.13 14.06 -22.92
C MET A 56 16.57 13.68 -24.35
N CYS A 57 15.63 13.30 -25.21
CA CYS A 57 15.94 12.99 -26.60
C CYS A 57 16.30 14.24 -27.43
N SER A 58 15.76 15.42 -27.10
CA SER A 58 16.12 16.67 -27.78
C SER A 58 17.51 17.16 -27.40
N GLU A 59 17.93 16.97 -26.16
CA GLU A 59 19.27 17.34 -25.66
C GLU A 59 20.36 16.43 -26.23
N SER A 60 20.07 15.15 -26.43
CA SER A 60 21.06 14.16 -26.92
C SER A 60 20.42 13.12 -27.87
N PRO A 61 20.19 13.48 -29.16
CA PRO A 61 19.36 12.72 -30.11
C PRO A 61 19.80 11.29 -30.42
N GLU A 62 21.10 11.02 -30.31
CA GLU A 62 21.74 9.74 -30.65
C GLU A 62 22.21 8.95 -29.41
N SER A 63 21.91 9.47 -28.21
CA SER A 63 22.35 8.84 -26.96
C SER A 63 21.36 7.78 -26.45
N ILE A 64 21.89 6.80 -25.72
CA ILE A 64 21.09 5.88 -24.91
C ILE A 64 20.56 6.65 -23.72
N ILE A 65 19.24 6.66 -23.52
CA ILE A 65 18.62 7.28 -22.35
C ILE A 65 18.81 6.37 -21.15
N GLN A 66 19.42 6.88 -20.07
CA GLN A 66 19.62 6.13 -18.83
C GLN A 66 18.71 6.63 -17.72
N LEU A 67 17.99 5.70 -17.09
CA LEU A 67 17.08 5.91 -15.97
C LEU A 67 17.45 4.94 -14.82
N PRO A 68 18.57 5.17 -14.11
CA PRO A 68 19.07 4.22 -13.11
C PRO A 68 18.11 4.07 -11.92
N GLU A 69 17.52 5.15 -11.45
CA GLU A 69 16.64 5.21 -10.28
C GLU A 69 15.18 5.47 -10.68
N PHE A 70 14.66 4.65 -11.61
CA PHE A 70 13.27 4.81 -12.05
C PHE A 70 12.28 4.42 -10.95
N PRO A 71 11.33 5.29 -10.57
CA PRO A 71 10.39 4.97 -9.50
C PRO A 71 9.46 3.82 -9.91
N GLY A 72 9.44 2.78 -9.07
CA GLY A 72 8.67 1.56 -9.35
C GLY A 72 9.40 0.56 -10.26
N GLY A 73 10.66 0.83 -10.61
CA GLY A 73 11.52 -0.10 -11.33
C GLY A 73 11.06 -0.40 -12.75
N VAL A 74 11.57 -1.51 -13.27
CA VAL A 74 11.33 -1.96 -14.64
C VAL A 74 9.86 -2.29 -14.89
N GLU A 75 9.14 -2.79 -13.89
CA GLU A 75 7.71 -3.12 -14.02
C GLU A 75 6.86 -1.87 -14.22
N ALA A 76 7.12 -0.80 -13.46
CA ALA A 76 6.38 0.45 -13.62
C ALA A 76 6.74 1.17 -14.92
N PHE A 77 8.01 1.10 -15.36
CA PHE A 77 8.41 1.60 -16.66
C PHE A 77 7.73 0.84 -17.80
N GLU A 78 7.75 -0.50 -17.79
CA GLU A 78 7.12 -1.31 -18.83
C GLU A 78 5.60 -1.06 -18.88
N LEU A 79 4.94 -0.84 -17.74
CA LEU A 79 3.54 -0.42 -17.69
C LEU A 79 3.31 0.91 -18.40
N CYS A 80 4.16 1.91 -18.18
CA CYS A 80 4.09 3.20 -18.88
C CYS A 80 4.35 3.03 -20.39
N ALA A 81 5.37 2.25 -20.76
CA ALA A 81 5.68 1.97 -22.16
C ALA A 81 4.52 1.26 -22.87
N LYS A 82 3.91 0.24 -22.26
CA LYS A 82 2.73 -0.44 -22.79
C LYS A 82 1.57 0.52 -23.04
N PHE A 83 1.30 1.43 -22.10
CA PHE A 83 0.32 2.50 -22.31
C PHE A 83 0.66 3.36 -23.54
N CYS A 84 1.94 3.70 -23.72
CA CYS A 84 2.39 4.45 -24.87
C CYS A 84 2.10 3.75 -26.20
N TYR A 85 2.29 2.42 -26.27
CA TYR A 85 1.95 1.59 -27.43
C TYR A 85 0.45 1.29 -27.61
N GLY A 86 -0.41 1.71 -26.67
CA GLY A 86 -1.84 1.34 -26.66
C GLY A 86 -2.09 -0.12 -26.30
N ILE A 87 -1.08 -0.79 -25.73
CA ILE A 87 -1.15 -2.15 -25.21
C ILE A 87 -1.99 -2.14 -23.94
N THR A 88 -2.74 -3.22 -23.75
CA THR A 88 -3.60 -3.37 -22.59
C THR A 88 -2.78 -3.44 -21.30
N ILE A 89 -3.01 -2.50 -20.39
CA ILE A 89 -2.44 -2.47 -19.04
C ILE A 89 -3.55 -2.59 -17.99
N THR A 90 -3.20 -3.11 -16.82
CA THR A 90 -4.14 -3.24 -15.68
C THR A 90 -3.60 -2.51 -14.47
N ILE A 91 -4.41 -1.60 -13.92
CA ILE A 91 -4.13 -0.85 -12.70
C ILE A 91 -5.04 -1.35 -11.58
N SER A 92 -4.48 -1.52 -10.39
CA SER A 92 -5.16 -1.95 -9.17
C SER A 92 -4.49 -1.30 -7.96
N ALA A 93 -5.04 -1.50 -6.76
CA ALA A 93 -4.46 -0.99 -5.52
C ALA A 93 -2.98 -1.40 -5.32
N TYR A 94 -2.55 -2.56 -5.83
CA TYR A 94 -1.17 -3.07 -5.64
C TYR A 94 -0.11 -2.32 -6.45
N ASN A 95 -0.46 -1.83 -7.63
CA ASN A 95 0.48 -1.16 -8.53
C ASN A 95 0.14 0.33 -8.74
N MET A 96 -0.92 0.83 -8.09
CA MET A 96 -1.36 2.22 -8.17
C MET A 96 -0.25 3.20 -7.81
N VAL A 97 0.42 3.00 -6.67
CA VAL A 97 1.46 3.93 -6.20
C VAL A 97 2.66 3.94 -7.15
N ALA A 98 3.20 2.75 -7.48
CA ALA A 98 4.32 2.62 -8.41
C ALA A 98 4.00 3.25 -9.78
N ALA A 99 2.83 2.97 -10.34
CA ALA A 99 2.37 3.58 -11.59
C ALA A 99 2.25 5.10 -11.46
N ARG A 100 1.69 5.62 -10.36
CA ARG A 100 1.53 7.07 -10.18
C ARG A 100 2.87 7.80 -10.08
N CYS A 101 3.86 7.21 -9.41
CA CYS A 101 5.22 7.75 -9.33
C CYS A 101 5.91 7.72 -10.71
N ALA A 102 5.80 6.60 -11.43
CA ALA A 102 6.39 6.44 -12.76
C ALA A 102 5.86 7.44 -13.79
N VAL A 103 4.54 7.65 -13.83
CA VAL A 103 3.92 8.58 -14.79
C VAL A 103 4.21 10.03 -14.46
N GLU A 104 4.36 10.35 -13.16
CA GLU A 104 4.79 11.68 -12.73
C GLU A 104 6.24 11.93 -13.15
N TYR A 105 7.11 10.96 -12.90
CA TYR A 105 8.51 11.01 -13.30
C TYR A 105 8.66 11.20 -14.82
N LEU A 106 7.92 10.44 -15.62
CA LEU A 106 7.91 10.55 -17.09
C LEU A 106 7.17 11.78 -17.62
N GLN A 107 6.47 12.52 -16.74
CA GLN A 107 5.65 13.68 -17.07
C GLN A 107 4.58 13.34 -18.13
N MET A 108 3.83 12.26 -17.89
CA MET A 108 2.75 11.77 -18.76
C MET A 108 1.43 12.45 -18.44
N ALA A 109 1.42 13.78 -18.56
CA ALA A 109 0.32 14.64 -18.15
C ALA A 109 -0.52 15.13 -19.34
N GLU A 110 -1.68 15.75 -19.07
CA GLU A 110 -2.66 16.12 -20.10
C GLU A 110 -2.19 17.24 -21.03
N GLU A 111 -1.19 18.00 -20.61
CA GLU A 111 -0.53 19.03 -21.42
C GLU A 111 0.21 18.42 -22.62
N VAL A 112 0.57 17.13 -22.54
CA VAL A 112 1.25 16.39 -23.61
C VAL A 112 0.25 15.71 -24.54
N GLU A 113 -0.70 14.97 -23.96
CA GLU A 113 -1.75 14.24 -24.67
C GLU A 113 -3.05 14.34 -23.87
N LYS A 114 -4.16 14.71 -24.52
CA LYS A 114 -5.45 14.75 -23.83
C LYS A 114 -5.82 13.38 -23.25
N GLY A 115 -6.10 13.32 -21.96
CA GLY A 115 -6.37 12.06 -21.27
C GLY A 115 -5.14 11.17 -21.12
N ASN A 116 -3.93 11.73 -20.99
CA ASN A 116 -2.74 10.96 -20.68
C ASN A 116 -2.84 10.23 -19.32
N LEU A 117 -1.85 9.40 -19.02
CA LEU A 117 -1.95 8.42 -17.94
C LEU A 117 -2.05 9.04 -16.54
N VAL A 118 -1.40 10.18 -16.27
CA VAL A 118 -1.55 10.91 -15.00
C VAL A 118 -3.03 11.17 -14.67
N TYR A 119 -3.79 11.72 -15.61
CA TYR A 119 -5.20 12.03 -15.43
C TYR A 119 -6.07 10.78 -15.22
N LYS A 120 -5.85 9.74 -16.03
CA LYS A 120 -6.58 8.47 -15.90
C LYS A 120 -6.35 7.82 -14.54
N LEU A 121 -5.11 7.83 -14.07
CA LEU A 121 -4.72 7.34 -12.76
C LEU A 121 -5.34 8.16 -11.62
N GLU A 122 -5.38 9.48 -11.76
CA GLU A 122 -5.99 10.37 -10.76
C GLU A 122 -7.50 10.16 -10.63
N ILE A 123 -8.20 9.98 -11.75
CA ILE A 123 -9.64 9.61 -11.73
C ILE A 123 -9.84 8.27 -11.03
N PHE A 124 -9.03 7.26 -11.36
CA PHE A 124 -9.17 5.93 -10.77
C PHE A 124 -8.90 5.95 -9.26
N LEU A 125 -7.89 6.69 -8.82
CA LEU A 125 -7.58 6.89 -7.42
C LEU A 125 -8.79 7.49 -6.67
N ASN A 126 -9.32 8.61 -7.15
CA ASN A 126 -10.44 9.31 -6.51
C ASN A 126 -11.76 8.52 -6.54
N SER A 127 -12.15 8.02 -7.71
CA SER A 127 -13.47 7.44 -7.93
C SER A 127 -13.58 6.00 -7.45
N CYS A 128 -12.49 5.24 -7.47
CA CYS A 128 -12.52 3.80 -7.21
C CYS A 128 -11.72 3.42 -5.96
N ILE A 129 -10.42 3.74 -5.92
CA ILE A 129 -9.51 3.27 -4.87
C ILE A 129 -9.86 3.90 -3.52
N LEU A 130 -9.94 5.24 -3.45
CA LEU A 130 -10.26 5.96 -2.23
C LEU A 130 -11.70 5.72 -1.77
N ASN A 131 -12.58 5.19 -2.61
CA ASN A 131 -13.94 4.79 -2.23
C ASN A 131 -14.02 3.33 -1.76
N GLY A 132 -13.05 2.48 -2.09
CA GLY A 132 -12.98 1.08 -1.65
C GLY A 132 -12.27 0.95 -0.31
N TRP A 133 -12.86 0.24 0.66
CA TRP A 133 -12.23 -0.02 1.98
C TRP A 133 -10.89 -0.76 1.82
N ARG A 134 -10.94 -1.98 1.27
CA ARG A 134 -9.73 -2.78 1.05
C ARG A 134 -8.77 -2.16 0.05
N ASP A 135 -9.29 -1.54 -1.01
CA ASP A 135 -8.46 -0.90 -2.04
C ASP A 135 -7.67 0.28 -1.44
N SER A 136 -8.27 1.08 -0.53
CA SER A 136 -7.57 2.17 0.18
C SER A 136 -6.47 1.63 1.11
N ILE A 137 -6.73 0.54 1.85
CA ILE A 137 -5.73 -0.05 2.77
C ILE A 137 -4.55 -0.64 2.00
N VAL A 138 -4.82 -1.42 0.94
CA VAL A 138 -3.77 -2.00 0.10
C VAL A 138 -2.94 -0.90 -0.56
N THR A 139 -3.58 0.15 -1.07
CA THR A 139 -2.85 1.29 -1.65
C THR A 139 -1.97 1.97 -0.60
N LEU A 140 -2.51 2.23 0.60
CA LEU A 140 -1.74 2.78 1.72
C LEU A 140 -0.55 1.89 2.10
N GLN A 141 -0.68 0.56 2.10
CA GLN A 141 0.43 -0.34 2.38
C GLN A 141 1.57 -0.20 1.37
N THR A 142 1.22 0.01 0.09
CA THR A 142 2.21 0.13 -0.99
C THR A 142 2.98 1.45 -0.98
N THR A 143 2.50 2.50 -0.28
CA THR A 143 3.23 3.77 -0.16
C THR A 143 4.55 3.62 0.61
N LYS A 144 4.67 2.60 1.46
CA LYS A 144 5.91 2.29 2.19
C LYS A 144 7.12 2.09 1.27
N ALA A 145 6.90 1.56 0.06
CA ALA A 145 7.98 1.34 -0.90
C ALA A 145 8.43 2.64 -1.60
N PHE A 146 7.64 3.72 -1.50
CA PHE A 146 7.85 4.99 -2.20
C PHE A 146 7.60 6.19 -1.27
N PRO A 147 8.31 6.32 -0.13
CA PRO A 147 7.95 7.27 0.93
C PRO A 147 7.95 8.73 0.46
N LEU A 148 9.00 9.19 -0.22
CA LEU A 148 9.09 10.57 -0.72
C LEU A 148 7.99 10.86 -1.75
N TRP A 149 7.91 10.04 -2.80
CA TRP A 149 6.90 10.19 -3.84
C TRP A 149 5.46 10.12 -3.32
N SER A 150 5.18 9.24 -2.35
CA SER A 150 3.81 9.06 -1.85
C SER A 150 3.34 10.24 -1.00
N GLU A 151 4.25 10.93 -0.30
CA GLU A 151 3.94 12.17 0.41
C GLU A 151 3.82 13.35 -0.56
N ASP A 152 4.77 13.51 -1.50
CA ASP A 152 4.76 14.61 -2.48
C ASP A 152 3.50 14.57 -3.37
N LEU A 153 3.06 13.37 -3.76
CA LEU A 153 1.82 13.16 -4.52
C LEU A 153 0.56 13.10 -3.63
N ALA A 154 0.71 13.31 -2.32
CA ALA A 154 -0.34 13.24 -1.30
C ALA A 154 -1.15 11.92 -1.30
N ILE A 155 -0.59 10.81 -1.81
CA ILE A 155 -1.28 9.52 -1.87
C ILE A 155 -1.48 8.96 -0.46
N THR A 156 -0.45 9.07 0.40
CA THR A 156 -0.51 8.56 1.77
C THR A 156 -1.61 9.25 2.58
N SER A 157 -1.61 10.58 2.62
CA SER A 157 -2.61 11.37 3.38
C SER A 157 -4.03 11.11 2.88
N ARG A 158 -4.24 11.09 1.56
CA ARG A 158 -5.56 10.83 0.96
C ARG A 158 -6.08 9.43 1.29
N CYS A 159 -5.23 8.41 1.30
CA CYS A 159 -5.64 7.06 1.71
C CYS A 159 -5.99 7.02 3.21
N ILE A 160 -5.20 7.68 4.07
CA ILE A 160 -5.47 7.79 5.51
C ILE A 160 -6.82 8.49 5.76
N GLU A 161 -7.06 9.63 5.11
CA GLU A 161 -8.31 10.38 5.21
C GLU A 161 -9.50 9.55 4.72
N ALA A 162 -9.34 8.83 3.60
CA ALA A 162 -10.37 7.96 3.06
C ALA A 162 -10.72 6.79 4.00
N ILE A 163 -9.74 6.23 4.70
CA ILE A 163 -9.93 5.19 5.71
C ILE A 163 -10.61 5.78 6.94
N ALA A 164 -10.05 6.86 7.49
CA ALA A 164 -10.58 7.53 8.68
C ALA A 164 -12.03 8.00 8.48
N SER A 165 -12.35 8.57 7.31
CA SER A 165 -13.72 8.99 6.96
C SER A 165 -14.72 7.82 6.98
N LYS A 166 -14.32 6.62 6.50
CA LYS A 166 -15.17 5.42 6.55
C LYS A 166 -15.36 4.91 7.97
N VAL A 167 -14.31 4.93 8.79
CA VAL A 167 -14.39 4.58 10.22
C VAL A 167 -15.31 5.56 10.95
N LEU A 168 -15.15 6.87 10.74
CA LEU A 168 -15.95 7.92 11.36
C LEU A 168 -17.42 7.89 10.94
N SER A 169 -17.71 7.51 9.70
CA SER A 169 -19.08 7.37 9.20
C SER A 169 -19.81 6.19 9.85
N HIS A 170 -19.07 5.14 10.22
CA HIS A 170 -19.63 3.90 10.75
C HIS A 170 -18.78 3.29 11.88
N PRO A 171 -18.64 3.95 13.05
CA PRO A 171 -17.70 3.50 14.09
C PRO A 171 -18.01 2.10 14.65
N SER A 172 -19.30 1.74 14.69
CA SER A 172 -19.81 0.51 15.32
C SER A 172 -20.69 -0.35 14.41
N LYS A 173 -20.85 0.00 13.12
CA LYS A 173 -21.66 -0.85 12.22
C LYS A 173 -20.89 -2.10 11.83
N VAL A 174 -21.41 -3.25 12.21
CA VAL A 174 -21.07 -4.56 11.62
C VAL A 174 -21.71 -4.60 10.23
N SER A 175 -21.04 -4.01 9.24
CA SER A 175 -21.46 -4.15 7.84
C SER A 175 -21.05 -5.55 7.35
N LEU A 176 -22.05 -6.42 7.23
CA LEU A 176 -22.00 -7.79 6.69
C LEU A 176 -21.63 -7.85 5.19
N SER A 177 -20.67 -7.06 4.72
CA SER A 177 -20.11 -7.21 3.38
C SER A 177 -18.97 -8.23 3.40
N HIS A 178 -19.24 -9.42 3.94
CA HIS A 178 -18.47 -10.61 3.63
C HIS A 178 -18.74 -11.00 2.17
N SER A 179 -18.11 -10.30 1.22
CA SER A 179 -17.86 -10.86 -0.12
C SER A 179 -16.72 -11.88 -0.07
N HIS A 180 -16.74 -12.76 0.94
CA HIS A 180 -15.99 -14.00 0.95
C HIS A 180 -16.99 -15.14 0.94
N SER A 181 -17.25 -15.64 -0.26
CA SER A 181 -17.61 -17.04 -0.46
C SER A 181 -16.51 -17.90 0.15
N ARG A 182 -16.62 -18.21 1.44
CA ARG A 182 -15.93 -19.34 2.04
C ARG A 182 -16.98 -20.42 2.21
N ARG A 183 -17.11 -21.27 1.18
CA ARG A 183 -17.61 -22.63 1.34
C ARG A 183 -16.69 -23.33 2.34
N VAL A 184 -17.09 -23.38 3.60
CA VAL A 184 -16.46 -24.24 4.60
C VAL A 184 -17.60 -24.99 5.28
N ARG A 185 -17.50 -26.32 5.17
CA ARG A 185 -18.43 -27.33 5.65
C ARG A 185 -18.89 -27.07 7.09
N ASP A 186 -20.17 -27.36 7.29
CA ASP A 186 -20.75 -27.63 8.61
C ASP A 186 -20.01 -28.79 9.27
N ASP A 187 -19.47 -28.54 10.47
CA ASP A 187 -19.52 -29.50 11.58
C ASP A 187 -19.22 -28.78 12.91
N ASP A 188 -20.29 -28.70 13.71
CA ASP A 188 -20.43 -28.71 15.16
C ASP A 188 -19.23 -28.36 16.09
N MET A 189 -19.38 -27.28 16.87
CA MET A 189 -19.43 -27.34 18.35
C MET A 189 -19.42 -25.95 18.99
N SER A 190 -20.33 -25.79 19.94
CA SER A 190 -20.72 -24.56 20.63
C SER A 190 -19.78 -24.21 21.80
N SER A 191 -19.23 -22.99 21.80
CA SER A 191 -19.15 -22.16 23.01
C SER A 191 -18.85 -20.68 22.67
N ASN A 192 -19.59 -19.77 23.32
CA ASN A 192 -19.29 -18.34 23.47
C ASN A 192 -19.28 -17.41 22.23
N ARG A 193 -20.27 -17.52 21.33
CA ARG A 193 -20.54 -16.46 20.33
C ARG A 193 -21.50 -15.35 20.78
N ALA A 194 -21.80 -15.24 22.08
CA ALA A 194 -22.66 -14.18 22.63
C ALA A 194 -21.91 -12.87 23.00
N GLY A 195 -20.66 -12.68 22.54
CA GLY A 195 -19.86 -11.47 22.80
C GLY A 195 -19.24 -10.84 21.56
N ALA A 196 -19.70 -11.21 20.36
CA ALA A 196 -19.12 -10.75 19.09
C ALA A 196 -19.69 -9.41 18.58
N SER A 197 -20.55 -8.76 19.36
CA SER A 197 -21.40 -7.65 18.89
C SER A 197 -20.81 -6.24 19.02
N SER A 198 -19.50 -6.07 19.22
CA SER A 198 -18.90 -4.71 19.28
C SER A 198 -17.43 -4.60 18.86
N ARG A 199 -16.83 -5.63 18.25
CA ARG A 199 -15.46 -5.50 17.73
C ARG A 199 -15.50 -4.62 16.49
N GLY A 200 -14.74 -3.52 16.51
CA GLY A 200 -14.66 -2.60 15.38
C GLY A 200 -14.32 -3.37 14.11
N TRP A 201 -15.25 -3.40 13.15
CA TRP A 201 -15.17 -4.13 11.87
C TRP A 201 -13.91 -3.83 11.05
N TRP A 202 -13.22 -2.74 11.38
CA TRP A 202 -12.04 -2.20 10.71
C TRP A 202 -10.72 -2.58 11.41
N ALA A 203 -10.78 -3.03 12.67
CA ALA A 203 -9.60 -3.18 13.53
C ALA A 203 -8.61 -4.23 13.00
N GLU A 204 -9.08 -5.39 12.55
CA GLU A 204 -8.22 -6.43 12.01
C GLU A 204 -7.54 -6.01 10.71
N ASP A 205 -8.29 -5.34 9.82
CA ASP A 205 -7.82 -4.91 8.51
C ASP A 205 -6.74 -3.82 8.65
N ILE A 206 -6.99 -2.77 9.46
CA ILE A 206 -5.97 -1.72 9.66
C ILE A 206 -4.76 -2.24 10.44
N ALA A 207 -4.90 -3.34 11.19
CA ALA A 207 -3.78 -3.93 11.91
C ALA A 207 -2.77 -4.64 10.99
N GLU A 208 -3.02 -4.70 9.68
CA GLU A 208 -2.03 -5.08 8.68
C GLU A 208 -1.05 -3.95 8.33
N LEU A 209 -1.35 -2.70 8.71
CA LEU A 209 -0.47 -1.57 8.47
C LEU A 209 0.80 -1.63 9.33
N GLY A 210 1.93 -1.19 8.77
CA GLY A 210 3.14 -0.91 9.54
C GLY A 210 2.92 0.21 10.56
N ILE A 211 3.73 0.25 11.61
CA ILE A 211 3.46 1.10 12.79
C ILE A 211 3.27 2.58 12.47
N ASP A 212 4.06 3.16 11.56
CA ASP A 212 3.90 4.56 11.14
C ASP A 212 2.51 4.81 10.51
N LEU A 213 2.15 4.02 9.50
CA LEU A 213 0.87 4.15 8.81
C LEU A 213 -0.32 3.84 9.75
N TYR A 214 -0.17 2.83 10.61
CA TYR A 214 -1.16 2.51 11.65
C TYR A 214 -1.35 3.70 12.60
N TRP A 215 -0.25 4.26 13.10
CA TRP A 215 -0.26 5.43 13.98
C TRP A 215 -0.97 6.61 13.34
N ARG A 216 -0.58 7.01 12.13
CA ARG A 216 -1.20 8.12 11.39
C ARG A 216 -2.68 7.86 11.11
N THR A 217 -3.05 6.63 10.74
CA THR A 217 -4.45 6.22 10.52
C THR A 217 -5.28 6.33 11.80
N MET A 218 -4.73 5.89 12.93
CA MET A 218 -5.39 5.95 14.22
C MET A 218 -5.57 7.39 14.71
N ILE A 219 -4.56 8.26 14.54
CA ILE A 219 -4.66 9.69 14.84
C ILE A 219 -5.78 10.35 14.01
N ALA A 220 -5.80 10.11 12.69
CA ALA A 220 -6.86 10.63 11.82
C ALA A 220 -8.25 10.11 12.18
N SER A 221 -8.35 8.85 12.63
CA SER A 221 -9.62 8.26 13.07
C SER A 221 -10.07 8.81 14.42
N LYS A 222 -9.13 9.14 15.32
CA LYS A 222 -9.41 9.73 16.64
C LYS A 222 -9.79 11.20 16.56
N SER A 223 -9.12 11.98 15.70
CA SER A 223 -9.31 13.43 15.60
C SER A 223 -10.74 13.84 15.22
N GLY A 224 -11.48 12.96 14.53
CA GLY A 224 -12.88 13.19 14.20
C GLY A 224 -13.85 13.10 15.39
N GLY A 225 -13.41 12.68 16.58
CA GLY A 225 -14.19 12.70 17.84
C GLY A 225 -15.43 11.79 17.91
N LYS A 226 -15.81 11.15 16.81
CA LYS A 226 -17.02 10.32 16.70
C LYS A 226 -16.80 8.84 17.06
N VAL A 227 -15.55 8.40 17.16
CA VAL A 227 -15.22 7.00 17.47
C VAL A 227 -15.15 6.84 18.99
N PRO A 228 -15.97 5.97 19.61
CA PRO A 228 -15.92 5.74 21.05
C PRO A 228 -14.53 5.25 21.50
N ALA A 229 -14.07 5.73 22.65
CA ALA A 229 -12.77 5.36 23.20
C ALA A 229 -12.61 3.85 23.43
N SER A 230 -13.69 3.13 23.72
CA SER A 230 -13.69 1.66 23.82
C SER A 230 -13.35 0.98 22.49
N VAL A 231 -13.88 1.47 21.37
CA VAL A 231 -13.61 0.95 20.02
C VAL A 231 -12.16 1.21 19.61
N ILE A 232 -11.64 2.40 19.92
CA ILE A 232 -10.20 2.71 19.73
C ILE A 232 -9.34 1.77 20.56
N SER A 233 -9.69 1.54 21.83
CA SER A 233 -8.96 0.65 22.72
C SER A 233 -8.95 -0.80 22.24
N ASP A 234 -10.06 -1.27 21.68
CA ASP A 234 -10.14 -2.60 21.08
C ASP A 234 -9.29 -2.71 19.81
N ALA A 235 -9.28 -1.68 18.94
CA ALA A 235 -8.41 -1.65 17.77
C ALA A 235 -6.92 -1.69 18.16
N LEU A 236 -6.52 -0.94 19.19
CA LEU A 236 -5.17 -0.97 19.75
C LEU A 236 -4.83 -2.34 20.33
N ARG A 237 -5.78 -2.99 21.00
CA ARG A 237 -5.60 -4.35 21.52
C ARG A 237 -5.38 -5.36 20.41
N VAL A 238 -6.14 -5.26 19.31
CA VAL A 238 -5.97 -6.12 18.13
C VAL A 238 -4.56 -5.93 17.53
N TYR A 239 -4.14 -4.67 17.35
CA TYR A 239 -2.81 -4.35 16.84
C TYR A 239 -1.68 -4.87 17.73
N ALA A 240 -1.74 -4.54 19.01
CA ALA A 240 -0.81 -5.00 20.03
C ALA A 240 -0.73 -6.54 20.07
N SER A 241 -1.87 -7.23 19.98
CA SER A 241 -1.92 -8.70 19.96
C SER A 241 -1.30 -9.30 18.71
N LYS A 242 -1.23 -8.54 17.61
CA LYS A 242 -0.65 -8.99 16.36
C LYS A 242 0.86 -8.73 16.29
N TRP A 243 1.33 -7.62 16.82
CA TRP A 243 2.70 -7.16 16.63
C TRP A 243 3.59 -7.31 17.88
N LEU A 244 3.03 -7.42 19.09
CA LEU A 244 3.82 -7.67 20.31
C LEU A 244 3.92 -9.18 20.59
N PRO A 245 5.13 -9.79 20.55
CA PRO A 245 5.33 -11.22 20.77
C PRO A 245 4.85 -11.70 22.15
N THR A 246 5.06 -10.87 23.18
CA THR A 246 4.71 -11.14 24.58
C THR A 246 3.20 -11.27 24.79
N LEU A 247 2.39 -10.60 23.96
CA LEU A 247 0.93 -10.65 24.02
C LEU A 247 0.37 -11.94 23.41
N LYS A 248 1.03 -12.48 22.37
CA LYS A 248 0.69 -13.79 21.74
C LYS A 248 1.17 -14.98 22.57
N ARG A 249 2.34 -14.86 23.20
CA ARG A 249 2.99 -15.92 23.98
C ARG A 249 2.19 -16.35 25.22
N ASN A 250 1.24 -15.52 25.69
CA ASN A 250 0.28 -15.93 26.72
C ASN A 250 -0.79 -16.94 26.26
N ARG A 251 -0.90 -17.26 24.95
CA ARG A 251 -1.84 -18.28 24.44
C ARG A 251 -1.19 -19.63 24.15
N LYS A 252 0.14 -19.67 24.07
CA LYS A 252 0.96 -20.87 23.91
C LYS A 252 2.25 -20.58 24.64
N LEU A 253 2.41 -21.11 25.85
CA LEU A 253 3.68 -21.64 26.36
C LEU A 253 3.55 -22.01 27.85
N VAL A 254 3.17 -23.27 28.07
CA VAL A 254 4.09 -24.18 28.76
C VAL A 254 5.02 -24.74 27.67
N GLY A 255 6.34 -24.61 27.84
CA GLY A 255 7.31 -25.46 27.13
C GLY A 255 8.35 -24.82 26.21
N LYS A 256 9.53 -24.58 26.80
CA LYS A 256 10.91 -24.64 26.24
C LYS A 256 11.56 -23.42 25.52
N LYS A 257 12.62 -22.96 26.23
CA LYS A 257 13.97 -22.43 25.86
C LYS A 257 14.52 -22.87 24.49
N ALA A 258 15.57 -22.30 23.88
CA ALA A 258 16.43 -21.10 24.01
C ALA A 258 17.34 -21.09 22.74
N ASP A 259 18.08 -19.99 22.53
CA ASP A 259 19.35 -19.85 21.77
C ASP A 259 19.37 -18.96 20.51
N SER A 260 20.38 -18.06 20.53
CA SER A 260 21.17 -17.43 19.45
C SER A 260 20.89 -15.99 18.96
N ASP A 261 21.99 -15.21 19.01
CA ASP A 261 22.47 -14.10 18.14
C ASP A 261 22.31 -12.63 18.58
N SER A 262 23.36 -12.14 19.27
CA SER A 262 23.42 -10.84 19.97
C SER A 262 23.59 -9.57 19.11
N ASP A 263 23.70 -9.68 17.79
CA ASP A 263 23.67 -8.50 16.89
C ASP A 263 22.27 -8.19 16.36
N SER A 264 21.32 -9.13 16.49
CA SER A 264 19.91 -8.95 16.09
C SER A 264 19.01 -8.45 17.23
N ASP A 265 19.50 -8.56 18.47
CA ASP A 265 18.74 -8.25 19.69
C ASP A 265 18.58 -6.74 19.95
N THR A 266 19.54 -5.92 19.53
CA THR A 266 19.51 -4.46 19.77
C THR A 266 18.52 -3.75 18.83
N ASP A 267 18.53 -4.11 17.55
CA ASP A 267 17.60 -3.57 16.53
C ASP A 267 16.16 -4.05 16.79
N SER A 268 15.97 -5.32 17.16
CA SER A 268 14.65 -5.86 17.52
C SER A 268 14.08 -5.22 18.79
N SER A 269 14.92 -4.95 19.81
CA SER A 269 14.52 -4.22 21.02
C SER A 269 14.10 -2.78 20.71
N SER A 270 14.83 -2.07 19.85
CA SER A 270 14.48 -0.69 19.45
C SER A 270 13.16 -0.62 18.69
N LYS A 271 12.91 -1.55 17.76
CA LYS A 271 11.63 -1.67 17.03
C LYS A 271 10.47 -2.02 17.96
N HIS A 272 10.69 -2.90 18.93
CA HIS A 272 9.71 -3.26 19.95
C HIS A 272 9.37 -2.07 20.85
N ARG A 273 10.38 -1.28 21.25
CA ARG A 273 10.17 -0.04 22.02
C ARG A 273 9.36 0.99 21.24
N LEU A 274 9.72 1.26 19.98
CA LEU A 274 8.98 2.19 19.12
C LEU A 274 7.52 1.77 18.95
N LEU A 275 7.27 0.46 18.76
CA LEU A 275 5.93 -0.10 18.67
C LEU A 275 5.14 0.13 19.96
N LEU A 276 5.73 -0.11 21.13
CA LEU A 276 5.10 0.12 22.43
C LEU A 276 4.81 1.59 22.70
N GLU A 277 5.79 2.46 22.51
CA GLU A 277 5.64 3.91 22.66
C GLU A 277 4.51 4.43 21.77
N SER A 278 4.47 3.98 20.52
CA SER A 278 3.40 4.31 19.57
C SER A 278 2.04 3.73 19.99
N ILE A 279 1.96 2.54 20.60
CA ILE A 279 0.66 2.05 21.10
C ILE A 279 0.21 2.88 22.30
N ILE A 280 1.13 3.21 23.22
CA ILE A 280 0.85 3.94 24.45
C ILE A 280 0.35 5.35 24.14
N SER A 281 0.97 6.05 23.19
CA SER A 281 0.56 7.41 22.83
C SER A 281 -0.75 7.46 22.03
N LEU A 282 -1.27 6.32 21.54
CA LEU A 282 -2.63 6.21 20.98
C LEU A 282 -3.70 5.91 22.03
N LEU A 283 -3.34 5.53 23.26
CA LEU A 283 -4.34 5.16 24.27
C LEU A 283 -5.32 6.33 24.54
N PRO A 284 -6.63 6.06 24.66
CA PRO A 284 -7.60 7.07 25.09
C PRO A 284 -7.35 7.52 26.54
N ALA A 285 -7.56 8.80 26.81
CA ALA A 285 -7.44 9.38 28.16
C ALA A 285 -8.67 9.12 29.05
N GLU A 286 -9.80 8.70 28.46
CA GLU A 286 -11.05 8.45 29.16
C GLU A 286 -10.95 7.30 30.17
N LYS A 287 -11.38 7.54 31.41
CA LYS A 287 -11.38 6.53 32.47
C LYS A 287 -12.31 5.37 32.07
N GLY A 288 -11.79 4.15 32.16
CA GLY A 288 -12.54 2.92 31.85
C GLY A 288 -12.61 2.57 30.37
N ALA A 289 -12.08 3.39 29.45
CA ALA A 289 -12.02 3.06 28.04
C ALA A 289 -11.09 1.87 27.74
N VAL A 290 -10.00 1.76 28.51
CA VAL A 290 -8.98 0.71 28.38
C VAL A 290 -9.08 -0.25 29.56
N SER A 291 -9.17 -1.55 29.28
CA SER A 291 -9.17 -2.58 30.34
C SER A 291 -7.84 -2.63 31.09
N CYS A 292 -7.86 -2.71 32.42
CA CYS A 292 -6.66 -2.86 33.25
C CYS A 292 -5.79 -4.05 32.83
N SER A 293 -6.41 -5.16 32.41
CA SER A 293 -5.68 -6.35 31.93
C SER A 293 -4.85 -6.08 30.69
N PHE A 294 -5.28 -5.17 29.80
CA PHE A 294 -4.51 -4.76 28.64
C PHE A 294 -3.37 -3.82 29.04
N LEU A 295 -3.63 -2.84 29.90
CA LEU A 295 -2.59 -1.92 30.43
C LEU A 295 -1.48 -2.69 31.16
N LEU A 296 -1.84 -3.66 32.02
CA LEU A 296 -0.86 -4.52 32.71
C LEU A 296 -0.04 -5.36 31.74
N LYS A 297 -0.63 -5.78 30.61
CA LYS A 297 0.12 -6.51 29.59
C LYS A 297 1.08 -5.61 28.81
N LEU A 298 0.69 -4.36 28.52
CA LEU A 298 1.60 -3.37 27.94
C LEU A 298 2.76 -3.08 28.90
N LEU A 299 2.48 -2.88 30.18
CA LEU A 299 3.52 -2.68 31.21
C LEU A 299 4.47 -3.87 31.34
N LYS A 300 3.96 -5.10 31.23
CA LYS A 300 4.83 -6.28 31.19
C LYS A 300 5.71 -6.31 29.93
N ALA A 301 5.20 -5.79 28.81
CA ALA A 301 5.96 -5.72 27.57
C ALA A 301 7.03 -4.62 27.57
N THR A 302 6.91 -3.58 28.42
CA THR A 302 7.93 -2.53 28.58
C THR A 302 9.09 -2.93 29.51
N ASN A 303 8.89 -3.93 30.37
CA ASN A 303 9.89 -4.39 31.35
C ASN A 303 10.73 -5.58 30.84
N ILE A 304 10.73 -5.84 29.53
CA ILE A 304 11.50 -6.89 28.83
C ILE A 304 12.35 -6.18 27.79
#